data_AF-A0AAU0RJJ0-F1
#
_entry.id   AF-A0AAU0RJJ0-F1
#
_cell.length_a   1.000
_cell.length_b   1.000
_cell.length_c   1.000
_cell.angle_alpha   90.00
_cell.angle_beta   90.00
_cell.angle_gamma   90.00
#
_symmetry.space_group_name_H-M   'P 1'
#
loop_
_entity.id
_entity.type
_entity.pdbx_description
1 polymer ?
#
loop_
_entity_poly.entity_id
_entity_poly.type
_entity_poly.pdbx_seq_one_letter_code
_entity_poly.pdbx_strand_id
1 'polypeptide(L)'
;MKQTISILLVMFLAANATAQHMKIISDSLYSDNLKEMRQIEVELPDNYDPASGKKYEVIYVTDGEWNNDIVAHMQRFVQIQFVPPCIVVSMKNMGVRDRDFTPSRLQGNSRSGGADKFLAFMKTELMPYIEKKYPARADNRVYVGSSLAGLFGIYAFLHDPMLFESYLISDPAMWWDNGLLLKETGEKLAGMSQVHASLYITGREGAAMRDMGVSQLDSIFREKAPASLHWKVTPYAGETHNSMIFKTVFDGLKFTWAGYTTDQPRYHPMTGIVLKDKSFPLYIWPDERSDWHYTTDGTVPTAASPRINGKLDLTIPVQFTIKSICVRDEYSDTIRGSFKVGTTLKSEPLPKQLKPGGLDTLPGLLKGGIRIDTDGYYIFFIDTEDSVKVSLGNAMSNVTFDKQSFIVPLQKGYYPLKISYKGAAPRIEWITPASPDSGPLPAAVLYPHH
;
A
#
# COMPACT_ATOMS: atom_id res chain seq x y z
N MET A 1 -63.41 38.63 4.15
CA MET A 1 -62.18 38.38 3.37
C MET A 1 -61.04 39.22 3.93
N LYS A 2 -60.08 38.61 4.64
CA LYS A 2 -58.76 39.18 4.90
C LYS A 2 -57.77 38.12 4.45
N GLN A 3 -57.08 38.35 3.34
CA GLN A 3 -56.01 37.49 2.85
C GLN A 3 -54.71 37.93 3.51
N THR A 4 -54.14 37.03 4.30
CA THR A 4 -52.80 37.18 4.87
C THR A 4 -51.80 36.71 3.83
N ILE A 5 -50.93 37.61 3.36
CA ILE A 5 -49.81 37.30 2.47
C ILE A 5 -48.69 36.72 3.32
N SER A 6 -48.35 35.45 3.11
CA SER A 6 -47.14 34.83 3.66
C SER A 6 -46.03 34.94 2.62
N ILE A 7 -45.03 35.78 2.90
CA ILE A 7 -43.78 35.89 2.14
C ILE A 7 -42.92 34.69 2.53
N LEU A 8 -42.69 33.77 1.59
CA LEU A 8 -41.76 32.66 1.76
C LEU A 8 -40.33 33.18 1.51
N LEU A 9 -39.59 33.41 2.59
CA LEU A 9 -38.17 33.78 2.54
C LEU A 9 -37.36 32.50 2.24
N VAL A 10 -37.00 32.29 0.97
CA VAL A 10 -36.04 31.24 0.59
C VAL A 10 -34.66 31.69 1.03
N MET A 11 -34.19 31.17 2.17
CA MET A 11 -32.78 31.29 2.56
C MET A 11 -31.93 30.47 1.58
N PHE A 12 -31.20 31.17 0.71
CA PHE A 12 -30.03 30.61 0.04
C PHE A 12 -28.98 30.27 1.12
N LEU A 13 -28.96 29.02 1.58
CA LEU A 13 -27.80 28.43 2.22
C LEU A 13 -26.70 28.36 1.17
N ALA A 14 -25.88 29.41 1.09
CA ALA A 14 -24.57 29.31 0.48
C ALA A 14 -23.76 28.33 1.35
N ALA A 15 -23.81 27.05 0.98
CA ALA A 15 -22.81 26.10 1.43
C ALA A 15 -21.47 26.67 0.96
N ASN A 16 -20.65 27.15 1.89
CA ASN A 16 -19.24 27.38 1.63
C ASN A 16 -18.63 26.01 1.32
N ALA A 17 -18.68 25.62 0.05
CA ALA A 17 -17.80 24.60 -0.48
C ALA A 17 -16.39 25.19 -0.35
N THR A 18 -15.68 24.84 0.72
CA THR A 18 -14.24 25.02 0.74
C THR A 18 -13.70 24.09 -0.35
N ALA A 19 -13.48 24.64 -1.54
CA ALA A 19 -12.60 23.99 -2.49
C ALA A 19 -11.27 23.78 -1.75
N GLN A 20 -10.90 22.52 -1.49
CA GLN A 20 -9.56 22.16 -1.05
C GLN A 20 -8.64 22.45 -2.23
N HIS A 21 -8.29 23.73 -2.43
CA HIS A 21 -7.23 24.08 -3.35
C HIS A 21 -5.94 23.48 -2.79
N MET A 22 -5.27 22.64 -3.59
CA MET A 22 -3.92 22.18 -3.26
C MET A 22 -3.05 23.41 -3.04
N LYS A 23 -2.42 23.48 -1.86
CA LYS A 23 -1.56 24.60 -1.51
C LYS A 23 -0.21 24.38 -2.16
N ILE A 24 -0.04 24.92 -3.36
CA ILE A 24 1.26 25.00 -4.03
C ILE A 24 2.10 26.07 -3.32
N ILE A 25 3.26 25.68 -2.80
CA ILE A 25 4.22 26.58 -2.17
C ILE A 25 5.28 26.92 -3.21
N SER A 26 5.23 28.14 -3.75
CA SER A 26 6.30 28.66 -4.60
C SER A 26 7.54 29.00 -3.75
N ASP A 27 8.70 28.56 -4.21
CA ASP A 27 9.97 28.79 -3.55
C ASP A 27 11.11 28.89 -4.58
N SER A 28 12.31 29.24 -4.11
CA SER A 28 13.49 29.29 -4.97
C SER A 28 14.78 29.11 -4.18
N LEU A 29 15.81 28.61 -4.85
CA LEU A 29 17.17 28.53 -4.30
C LEU A 29 18.19 28.99 -5.34
N TYR A 30 19.24 29.67 -4.89
CA TYR A 30 20.39 29.94 -5.74
C TYR A 30 21.21 28.66 -5.88
N SER A 31 21.58 28.32 -7.11
CA SER A 31 22.42 27.17 -7.41
C SER A 31 23.85 27.59 -7.66
N ASP A 32 24.79 27.04 -6.89
CA ASP A 32 26.21 27.21 -7.15
C ASP A 32 26.69 26.35 -8.32
N ASN A 33 26.08 25.19 -8.56
CA ASN A 33 26.40 24.35 -9.71
C ASN A 33 25.95 24.99 -11.04
N LEU A 34 24.78 25.65 -11.06
CA LEU A 34 24.18 26.24 -12.26
C LEU A 34 24.45 27.74 -12.41
N LYS A 35 24.84 28.43 -11.33
CA LYS A 35 25.08 29.89 -11.26
C LYS A 35 23.84 30.71 -11.60
N GLU A 36 22.68 30.27 -11.10
CA GLU A 36 21.39 30.92 -11.32
C GLU A 36 20.40 30.61 -10.19
N MET A 37 19.33 31.40 -10.09
CA MET A 37 18.19 31.08 -9.24
C MET A 37 17.32 30.01 -9.90
N ARG A 38 17.03 28.93 -9.17
CA ARG A 38 16.12 27.87 -9.59
C ARG A 38 14.79 28.02 -8.85
N GLN A 39 13.71 28.11 -9.63
CA GLN A 39 12.36 28.15 -9.10
C GLN A 39 11.84 26.74 -8.89
N ILE A 40 11.20 26.53 -7.75
CA ILE A 40 10.56 25.27 -7.40
C ILE A 40 9.15 25.51 -6.88
N GLU A 41 8.32 24.50 -7.02
CA GLU A 41 6.99 24.43 -6.44
C GLU A 41 6.90 23.19 -5.57
N VAL A 42 6.40 23.36 -4.35
CA VAL A 42 6.28 22.27 -3.37
C VAL A 42 4.81 22.05 -3.02
N GLU A 43 4.37 20.81 -3.17
CA GLU A 43 3.05 20.37 -2.74
C GLU A 43 3.18 19.35 -1.62
N LEU A 44 2.38 19.55 -0.58
CA LEU A 44 2.38 18.75 0.62
C LEU A 44 1.16 17.81 0.62
N PRO A 45 1.29 16.58 1.15
CA PRO A 45 0.17 15.66 1.24
C PRO A 45 -0.93 16.18 2.18
N ASP A 46 -2.17 15.73 1.99
CA ASP A 46 -3.34 16.22 2.76
C ASP A 46 -3.20 16.14 4.28
N ASN A 47 -2.58 15.05 4.75
CA ASN A 47 -2.36 14.80 6.16
C ASN A 47 -0.93 15.16 6.57
N TYR A 48 -0.36 16.20 5.95
CA TYR A 48 0.97 16.69 6.29
C TYR A 48 1.00 17.21 7.73
N ASP A 49 1.64 16.43 8.60
CA ASP A 49 1.92 16.81 9.97
C ASP A 49 3.44 16.79 10.22
N PRO A 50 4.10 17.97 10.29
CA PRO A 50 5.52 18.04 10.58
C PRO A 50 5.87 17.69 12.04
N ALA A 51 4.90 17.67 12.96
CA ALA A 51 5.11 17.32 14.36
C ALA A 51 4.95 15.81 14.64
N SER A 52 4.33 15.04 13.73
CA SER A 52 4.12 13.60 13.87
C SER A 52 5.41 12.76 13.93
N GLY A 53 6.55 13.32 13.52
CA GLY A 53 7.79 12.58 13.31
C GLY A 53 7.81 11.73 12.03
N LYS A 54 6.69 11.66 11.29
CA LYS A 54 6.60 10.96 10.00
C LYS A 54 7.41 11.69 8.94
N LYS A 55 8.24 10.94 8.21
CA LYS A 55 8.91 11.44 7.01
C LYS A 55 8.20 10.97 5.74
N TYR A 56 8.18 11.82 4.72
CA TYR A 56 7.51 11.58 3.44
C TYR A 56 8.53 11.32 2.34
N GLU A 57 8.17 10.44 1.42
CA GLU A 57 8.92 10.28 0.16
C GLU A 57 8.74 11.54 -0.70
N VAL A 58 9.71 11.79 -1.59
CA VAL A 58 9.72 13.00 -2.42
C VAL A 58 9.70 12.63 -3.90
N ILE A 59 8.73 13.17 -4.62
CA ILE A 59 8.63 13.08 -6.08
C ILE A 59 9.18 14.36 -6.68
N TYR A 60 10.34 14.26 -7.34
CA TYR A 60 10.98 15.34 -8.07
C TYR A 60 10.51 15.36 -9.52
N VAL A 61 9.80 16.43 -9.89
CA VAL A 61 9.17 16.59 -11.21
C VAL A 61 9.95 17.61 -12.01
N THR A 62 10.46 17.17 -13.16
CA THR A 62 11.05 18.06 -14.16
C THR A 62 10.00 18.59 -15.12
N ASP A 63 10.32 19.67 -15.84
CA ASP A 63 9.34 20.42 -16.64
C ASP A 63 8.15 20.87 -15.77
N GLY A 64 8.42 21.40 -14.58
CA GLY A 64 7.42 21.71 -13.56
C GLY A 64 6.32 22.65 -14.04
N GLU A 65 6.66 23.59 -14.93
CA GLU A 65 5.67 24.49 -15.55
C GLU A 65 4.59 23.78 -16.39
N TRP A 66 4.83 22.53 -16.79
CA TRP A 66 3.90 21.72 -17.59
C TRP A 66 3.37 20.51 -16.81
N ASN A 67 4.18 19.93 -15.92
CA ASN A 67 3.91 18.62 -15.35
C ASN A 67 3.46 18.66 -13.88
N ASN A 68 3.64 19.78 -13.15
CA ASN A 68 3.34 19.84 -11.71
C ASN A 68 1.91 19.36 -11.40
N ASP A 69 0.92 20.01 -12.00
CA ASP A 69 -0.49 19.70 -11.74
C ASP A 69 -0.84 18.26 -12.12
N ILE A 70 -0.29 17.73 -13.21
CA ILE A 70 -0.54 16.35 -13.64
C ILE A 70 -0.04 15.38 -12.58
N VAL A 71 1.20 15.56 -12.12
CA VAL A 71 1.83 14.65 -11.16
C VAL A 71 1.17 14.74 -9.79
N ALA A 72 0.96 15.95 -9.28
CA ALA A 72 0.41 16.15 -7.94
C ALA A 72 -1.04 15.63 -7.83
N HIS A 73 -1.90 15.94 -8.80
CA HIS A 73 -3.28 15.44 -8.78
C HIS A 73 -3.33 13.92 -8.93
N MET A 74 -2.49 13.32 -9.78
CA MET A 74 -2.42 11.86 -9.91
C MET A 74 -1.92 11.21 -8.63
N GLN A 75 -0.83 11.71 -8.03
CA GLN A 75 -0.31 11.18 -6.78
C GLN A 75 -1.38 11.22 -5.70
N ARG A 76 -2.09 12.35 -5.54
CA ARG A 76 -3.18 12.48 -4.56
C ARG A 76 -4.32 11.51 -4.83
N PHE A 77 -4.69 11.32 -6.10
CA PHE A 77 -5.74 10.39 -6.48
C PHE A 77 -5.34 8.93 -6.19
N VAL A 78 -4.15 8.52 -6.59
CA VAL A 78 -3.69 7.14 -6.39
C VAL A 78 -3.30 6.86 -4.93
N GLN A 79 -2.96 7.88 -4.13
CA GLN A 79 -2.64 7.76 -2.70
C GLN A 79 -3.77 7.12 -1.89
N ILE A 80 -5.02 7.27 -2.33
CA ILE A 80 -6.17 6.67 -1.66
C ILE A 80 -5.99 5.15 -1.54
N GLN A 81 -5.26 4.53 -2.48
CA GLN A 81 -5.29 3.09 -2.66
C GLN A 81 -3.97 2.41 -3.05
N PHE A 82 -3.02 3.10 -3.65
CA PHE A 82 -1.91 2.44 -4.35
C PHE A 82 -0.53 2.93 -3.91
N VAL A 83 -0.44 4.10 -3.29
CA VAL A 83 0.86 4.72 -2.96
C VAL A 83 0.80 5.44 -1.62
N PRO A 84 1.94 5.61 -0.92
CA PRO A 84 2.00 6.44 0.27
C PRO A 84 1.81 7.93 -0.06
N PRO A 85 1.47 8.76 0.96
CA PRO A 85 1.53 10.20 0.81
C PRO A 85 2.96 10.68 0.55
N CYS A 86 3.13 11.51 -0.47
CA CYS A 86 4.43 12.04 -0.90
C CYS A 86 4.44 13.57 -0.88
N ILE A 87 5.62 14.15 -0.73
CA ILE A 87 5.87 15.55 -1.07
C ILE A 87 6.19 15.60 -2.57
N VAL A 88 5.56 16.51 -3.32
CA VAL A 88 5.88 16.72 -4.73
C VAL A 88 6.70 18.01 -4.84
N VAL A 89 7.86 17.93 -5.49
CA VAL A 89 8.78 19.05 -5.71
C VAL A 89 9.01 19.20 -7.21
N SER A 90 8.41 20.23 -7.79
CA SER A 90 8.47 20.51 -9.22
C SER A 90 9.51 21.59 -9.52
N MET A 91 10.27 21.41 -10.59
CA MET A 91 11.35 22.32 -11.00
C MET A 91 11.03 22.95 -12.35
N LYS A 92 11.04 24.29 -12.40
CA LYS A 92 10.84 25.01 -13.66
C LYS A 92 12.10 25.00 -14.51
N ASN A 93 11.96 24.93 -15.83
CA ASN A 93 13.12 24.88 -16.74
C ASN A 93 13.87 26.19 -16.91
N MET A 94 13.28 27.33 -16.51
CA MET A 94 13.88 28.67 -16.64
C MET A 94 14.36 29.04 -18.06
N GLY A 95 13.80 28.40 -19.10
CA GLY A 95 14.19 28.62 -20.50
C GLY A 95 15.53 27.99 -20.91
N VAL A 96 16.09 27.11 -20.09
CA VAL A 96 17.41 26.45 -20.29
C VAL A 96 17.31 24.92 -20.31
N ARG A 97 16.13 24.39 -20.64
CA ARG A 97 15.80 22.95 -20.69
C ARG A 97 16.84 22.09 -21.42
N ASP A 98 17.24 22.50 -22.62
CA ASP A 98 18.20 21.76 -23.44
C ASP A 98 19.58 21.68 -22.75
N ARG A 99 19.98 22.72 -22.01
CA ARG A 99 21.21 22.71 -21.23
C ARG A 99 21.14 21.64 -20.15
N ASP A 100 20.09 21.70 -19.35
CA ASP A 100 19.98 20.92 -18.12
C ASP A 100 19.77 19.44 -18.40
N PHE A 101 19.05 19.09 -19.46
CA PHE A 101 18.59 17.70 -19.67
C PHE A 101 19.36 16.88 -20.70
N THR A 102 20.41 17.44 -21.30
CA THR A 102 21.15 16.73 -22.36
C THR A 102 22.59 16.44 -21.92
N PRO A 103 23.07 15.20 -22.14
CA PRO A 103 24.38 14.75 -21.67
C PRO A 103 25.53 15.32 -22.52
N SER A 104 25.25 15.66 -23.77
CA SER A 104 26.24 16.15 -24.72
C SER A 104 25.75 17.38 -25.48
N ARG A 105 26.69 18.11 -26.05
CA ARG A 105 26.40 19.22 -26.96
C ARG A 105 26.01 18.69 -28.32
N LEU A 106 24.79 18.98 -28.76
CA LEU A 106 24.37 18.70 -30.12
C LEU A 106 24.93 19.75 -31.08
N GLN A 107 25.39 19.31 -32.25
CA GLN A 107 25.83 20.21 -33.32
C GLN A 107 24.69 21.18 -33.67
N GLY A 108 24.98 22.49 -33.64
CA GLY A 108 23.99 23.55 -33.88
C GLY A 108 23.20 23.99 -32.65
N ASN A 109 23.31 23.31 -31.51
CA ASN A 109 22.70 23.73 -30.24
C ASN A 109 23.77 24.00 -29.17
N SER A 110 24.34 25.20 -29.18
CA SER A 110 25.40 25.61 -28.24
C SER A 110 24.94 25.70 -26.78
N ARG A 111 23.62 25.62 -26.52
CA ARG A 111 23.04 25.68 -25.18
C ARG A 111 22.85 24.31 -24.54
N SER A 112 23.11 23.20 -25.25
CA SER A 112 22.98 21.83 -24.75
C SER A 112 24.23 21.32 -23.99
N GLY A 113 24.15 20.13 -23.38
CA GLY A 113 25.29 19.41 -22.78
C GLY A 113 25.62 19.77 -21.33
N GLY A 114 24.63 20.07 -20.50
CA GLY A 114 24.80 20.49 -19.10
C GLY A 114 24.27 19.50 -18.06
N ALA A 115 23.92 18.26 -18.44
CA ALA A 115 23.36 17.26 -17.53
C ALA A 115 24.19 17.02 -16.26
N ASP A 116 25.53 17.02 -16.35
CA ASP A 116 26.40 16.87 -15.17
C ASP A 116 26.16 17.95 -14.12
N LYS A 117 26.06 19.22 -14.56
CA LYS A 117 25.83 20.33 -13.64
C LYS A 117 24.43 20.29 -13.06
N PHE A 118 23.44 19.88 -13.85
CA PHE A 118 22.07 19.73 -13.37
C PHE A 118 21.95 18.57 -12.38
N LEU A 119 22.61 17.43 -12.63
CA LEU A 119 22.69 16.30 -11.69
C LEU A 119 23.37 16.72 -10.38
N ALA A 120 24.47 17.48 -10.46
CA ALA A 120 25.15 18.02 -9.29
C ALA A 120 24.26 18.98 -8.48
N PHE A 121 23.51 19.88 -9.15
CA PHE A 121 22.50 20.73 -8.51
C PHE A 121 21.46 19.91 -7.76
N MET A 122 20.88 18.89 -8.41
CA MET A 122 19.87 18.01 -7.80
C MET A 122 20.40 17.40 -6.51
N LYS A 123 21.57 16.75 -6.59
CA LYS A 123 22.17 15.98 -5.51
C LYS A 123 22.69 16.82 -4.36
N THR A 124 23.39 17.91 -4.66
CA THR A 124 24.18 18.64 -3.66
C THR A 124 23.48 19.89 -3.13
N GLU A 125 22.44 20.38 -3.81
CA GLU A 125 21.75 21.63 -3.47
C GLU A 125 20.26 21.41 -3.26
N LEU A 126 19.52 20.95 -4.27
CA LEU A 126 18.06 20.86 -4.20
C LEU A 126 17.58 19.83 -3.16
N MET A 127 18.07 18.58 -3.24
CA MET A 127 17.63 17.52 -2.33
C MET A 127 17.93 17.88 -0.86
N PRO A 128 19.17 18.30 -0.49
CA PRO A 128 19.45 18.74 0.86
C PRO A 128 18.60 19.94 1.31
N TYR A 129 18.29 20.88 0.41
CA TYR A 129 17.42 22.02 0.72
C TYR A 129 16.01 21.56 1.11
N ILE A 130 15.42 20.64 0.35
CA ILE A 130 14.10 20.06 0.64
C ILE A 130 14.13 19.26 1.95
N GLU A 131 15.13 18.40 2.13
CA GLU A 131 15.29 17.54 3.31
C GLU A 131 15.52 18.32 4.61
N LYS A 132 16.08 19.53 4.51
CA LYS A 132 16.22 20.44 5.65
C LYS A 132 14.93 21.18 5.99
N LYS A 133 14.13 21.52 4.98
CA LYS A 133 12.94 22.38 5.12
C LYS A 133 11.66 21.59 5.44
N TYR A 134 11.60 20.34 5.00
CA TYR A 134 10.44 19.46 5.16
C TYR A 134 10.88 18.13 5.79
N PRO A 135 9.98 17.37 6.46
CA PRO A 135 10.24 16.03 6.92
C PRO A 135 10.29 15.06 5.73
N ALA A 136 11.27 15.23 4.85
CA ALA A 136 11.48 14.43 3.66
C ALA A 136 12.47 13.28 3.93
N ARG A 137 12.29 12.19 3.20
CA ARG A 137 13.17 11.02 3.19
C ARG A 137 14.32 11.24 2.20
N ALA A 138 15.55 11.11 2.70
CA ALA A 138 16.75 11.20 1.86
C ALA A 138 17.04 9.90 1.09
N ASP A 139 16.43 8.79 1.51
CA ASP A 139 16.59 7.45 0.95
C ASP A 139 15.46 7.05 0.00
N ASN A 140 14.34 7.79 -0.05
CA ASN A 140 13.20 7.47 -0.91
C ASN A 140 12.83 8.66 -1.79
N ARG A 141 13.53 8.78 -2.92
CA ARG A 141 13.32 9.82 -3.93
C ARG A 141 12.81 9.20 -5.22
N VAL A 142 11.84 9.84 -5.86
CA VAL A 142 11.26 9.45 -7.16
C VAL A 142 11.53 10.56 -8.17
N TYR A 143 12.00 10.20 -9.35
CA TYR A 143 12.20 11.10 -10.47
C TYR A 143 11.05 10.98 -11.47
N VAL A 144 10.55 12.10 -11.99
CA VAL A 144 9.58 12.14 -13.10
C VAL A 144 10.11 13.06 -14.21
N GLY A 145 10.15 12.54 -15.44
CA GLY A 145 10.59 13.32 -16.61
C GLY A 145 10.08 12.78 -17.94
N SER A 146 9.87 13.68 -18.90
CA SER A 146 9.38 13.37 -20.25
C SER A 146 10.33 13.88 -21.34
N SER A 147 10.45 13.17 -22.46
CA SER A 147 11.23 13.65 -23.62
C SER A 147 12.72 13.87 -23.26
N LEU A 148 13.27 15.09 -23.41
CA LEU A 148 14.63 15.40 -22.93
C LEU A 148 14.78 15.21 -21.41
N ALA A 149 13.78 15.57 -20.62
CA ALA A 149 13.82 15.24 -19.20
C ALA A 149 13.83 13.72 -18.97
N GLY A 150 13.14 12.94 -19.82
CA GLY A 150 13.25 11.48 -19.80
C GLY A 150 14.66 10.99 -20.12
N LEU A 151 15.34 11.61 -21.10
CA LEU A 151 16.75 11.37 -21.41
C LEU A 151 17.64 11.68 -20.19
N PHE A 152 17.41 12.80 -19.51
CA PHE A 152 18.10 13.12 -18.26
C PHE A 152 17.81 12.11 -17.14
N GLY A 153 16.58 11.59 -17.03
CA GLY A 153 16.25 10.55 -16.06
C GLY A 153 17.08 9.28 -16.26
N ILE A 154 17.22 8.82 -17.51
CA ILE A 154 18.11 7.70 -17.84
C ILE A 154 19.57 8.06 -17.53
N TYR A 155 20.01 9.28 -17.87
CA TYR A 155 21.35 9.76 -17.57
C TYR A 155 21.66 9.73 -16.06
N ALA A 156 20.76 10.29 -15.24
CA ALA A 156 20.89 10.32 -13.79
C ALA A 156 20.99 8.91 -13.21
N PHE A 157 20.14 7.98 -13.66
CA PHE A 157 20.21 6.58 -13.26
C PHE A 157 21.57 5.92 -13.59
N LEU A 158 22.11 6.19 -14.78
CA LEU A 158 23.38 5.61 -15.23
C LEU A 158 24.62 6.21 -14.55
N HIS A 159 24.54 7.46 -14.09
CA HIS A 159 25.66 8.17 -13.48
C HIS A 159 25.62 8.17 -11.95
N ASP A 160 24.43 8.03 -11.36
CA ASP A 160 24.24 7.95 -9.92
C ASP A 160 23.02 7.07 -9.59
N PRO A 161 23.15 5.73 -9.72
CA PRO A 161 22.02 4.80 -9.61
C PRO A 161 21.35 4.77 -8.25
N MET A 162 21.98 5.33 -7.21
CA MET A 162 21.43 5.44 -5.84
C MET A 162 20.81 6.81 -5.55
N LEU A 163 20.81 7.73 -6.51
CA LEU A 163 20.30 9.09 -6.28
C LEU A 163 18.79 9.12 -6.09
N PHE A 164 18.09 8.36 -6.95
CA PHE A 164 16.66 8.11 -6.87
C PHE A 164 16.41 6.61 -6.81
N GLU A 165 15.44 6.23 -6.00
CA GLU A 165 15.00 4.85 -5.91
C GLU A 165 13.96 4.50 -6.97
N SER A 166 13.34 5.49 -7.60
CA SER A 166 12.42 5.23 -8.71
C SER A 166 12.45 6.30 -9.78
N TYR A 167 12.23 5.88 -11.02
CA TYR A 167 12.20 6.75 -12.19
C TYR A 167 10.95 6.46 -13.00
N LEU A 168 10.15 7.50 -13.23
CA LEU A 168 9.00 7.49 -14.13
C LEU A 168 9.38 8.29 -15.38
N ILE A 169 9.64 7.57 -16.47
CA ILE A 169 10.31 8.11 -17.66
C ILE A 169 9.37 8.01 -18.85
N SER A 170 8.90 9.15 -19.34
CA SER A 170 7.92 9.24 -20.41
C SER A 170 8.58 9.50 -21.76
N ASP A 171 8.43 8.57 -22.71
CA ASP A 171 8.85 8.68 -24.11
C ASP A 171 10.23 9.39 -24.25
N PRO A 172 11.30 8.85 -23.63
CA PRO A 172 12.58 9.55 -23.51
C PRO A 172 13.24 9.76 -24.87
N ALA A 173 13.88 10.91 -25.07
CA ALA A 173 14.54 11.31 -26.32
C ALA A 173 15.89 10.59 -26.55
N MET A 174 15.88 9.26 -26.58
CA MET A 174 17.08 8.42 -26.66
C MET A 174 17.79 8.49 -28.01
N TRP A 175 17.21 9.13 -29.03
CA TRP A 175 17.88 9.45 -30.30
C TRP A 175 18.99 10.49 -30.17
N TRP A 176 19.04 11.23 -29.05
CA TRP A 176 19.96 12.35 -28.85
C TRP A 176 21.41 11.99 -29.18
N ASP A 177 22.06 12.87 -29.93
CA ASP A 177 23.46 12.75 -30.33
C ASP A 177 23.81 11.36 -30.91
N ASN A 178 23.03 10.96 -31.92
CA ASN A 178 23.16 9.67 -32.59
C ASN A 178 23.07 8.47 -31.63
N GLY A 179 22.16 8.56 -30.66
CA GLY A 179 21.92 7.52 -29.67
C GLY A 179 23.06 7.34 -28.67
N LEU A 180 23.75 8.43 -28.30
CA LEU A 180 24.86 8.40 -27.34
C LEU A 180 24.48 7.62 -26.07
N LEU A 181 23.36 7.98 -25.45
CA LEU A 181 22.94 7.39 -24.18
C LEU A 181 22.47 5.93 -24.33
N LEU A 182 22.03 5.51 -25.52
CA LEU A 182 21.72 4.09 -25.78
C LEU A 182 22.99 3.24 -25.70
N LYS A 183 24.10 3.71 -26.28
CA LYS A 183 25.39 3.01 -26.24
C LYS A 183 25.88 2.91 -24.80
N GLU A 184 25.87 4.02 -24.09
CA GLU A 184 26.28 4.11 -22.69
C GLU A 184 25.42 3.24 -21.76
N THR A 185 24.10 3.18 -21.99
CA THR A 185 23.20 2.27 -21.25
C THR A 185 23.68 0.82 -21.37
N GLY A 186 24.00 0.40 -22.60
CA GLY A 186 24.46 -0.97 -22.86
C GLY A 186 25.82 -1.31 -22.25
N GLU A 187 26.67 -0.32 -22.02
CA GLU A 187 27.99 -0.49 -21.37
C GLU A 187 27.86 -0.53 -19.86
N LYS A 188 27.09 0.41 -19.28
CA LYS A 188 26.97 0.56 -17.82
C LYS A 188 26.08 -0.48 -17.17
N LEU A 189 24.95 -0.87 -17.78
CA LEU A 189 24.04 -1.87 -17.19
C LEU A 189 24.75 -3.20 -16.93
N ALA A 190 25.65 -3.61 -17.82
CA ALA A 190 26.42 -4.85 -17.67
C ALA A 190 27.34 -4.84 -16.43
N GLY A 191 27.73 -3.67 -15.93
CA GLY A 191 28.55 -3.50 -14.73
C GLY A 191 27.74 -3.22 -13.45
N MET A 192 26.41 -3.05 -13.55
CA MET A 192 25.57 -2.79 -12.40
C MET A 192 25.23 -4.10 -11.67
N SER A 193 25.83 -4.33 -10.52
CA SER A 193 25.42 -5.39 -9.58
C SER A 193 24.83 -4.76 -8.33
N GLN A 194 23.68 -5.25 -7.83
CA GLN A 194 23.03 -4.78 -6.59
C GLN A 194 22.42 -3.37 -6.67
N VAL A 195 21.91 -2.98 -7.83
CA VAL A 195 21.09 -1.75 -7.94
C VAL A 195 19.64 -2.13 -7.63
N HIS A 196 19.08 -1.51 -6.59
CA HIS A 196 17.71 -1.73 -6.09
C HIS A 196 16.78 -0.57 -6.45
N ALA A 197 16.87 -0.06 -7.68
CA ALA A 197 15.98 0.98 -8.18
C ALA A 197 14.76 0.40 -8.91
N SER A 198 13.72 1.23 -9.07
CA SER A 198 12.56 0.97 -9.93
C SER A 198 12.55 1.88 -11.16
N LEU A 199 12.46 1.33 -12.37
CA LEU A 199 12.38 2.12 -13.62
C LEU A 199 11.13 1.77 -14.40
N TYR A 200 10.17 2.70 -14.46
CA TYR A 200 9.01 2.60 -15.32
C TYR A 200 9.16 3.54 -16.51
N ILE A 201 9.40 2.96 -17.68
CA ILE A 201 9.63 3.69 -18.92
C ILE A 201 8.42 3.45 -19.83
N THR A 202 7.95 4.50 -20.49
CA THR A 202 6.88 4.36 -21.48
C THR A 202 7.34 4.86 -22.85
N GLY A 203 6.67 4.40 -23.91
CA GLY A 203 6.89 4.89 -25.26
C GLY A 203 5.63 4.76 -26.10
N ARG A 204 5.55 5.51 -27.19
CA ARG A 204 4.42 5.39 -28.15
C ARG A 204 4.64 4.21 -29.09
N GLU A 205 3.66 3.32 -29.21
CA GLU A 205 3.76 2.15 -30.09
C GLU A 205 4.11 2.51 -31.54
N GLY A 206 4.69 1.53 -32.26
CA GLY A 206 4.98 1.64 -33.69
C GLY A 206 6.29 2.37 -34.00
N ALA A 207 6.29 3.17 -35.07
CA ALA A 207 7.49 3.86 -35.55
C ALA A 207 8.01 4.88 -34.52
N ALA A 208 7.10 5.58 -33.84
CA ALA A 208 7.44 6.58 -32.83
C ALA A 208 8.33 6.00 -31.70
N MET A 209 8.08 4.76 -31.27
CA MET A 209 8.91 4.09 -30.26
C MET A 209 10.38 3.96 -30.70
N ARG A 210 10.59 3.62 -31.99
CA ARG A 210 11.91 3.44 -32.59
C ARG A 210 12.60 4.78 -32.84
N ASP A 211 11.84 5.76 -33.32
CA ASP A 211 12.34 7.11 -33.61
C ASP A 211 12.76 7.81 -32.31
N MET A 212 12.07 7.53 -31.20
CA MET A 212 12.47 7.99 -29.88
C MET A 212 13.63 7.19 -29.28
N GLY A 213 13.98 6.03 -29.87
CA GLY A 213 15.02 5.12 -29.39
C GLY A 213 14.57 4.22 -28.22
N VAL A 214 13.28 4.22 -27.86
CA VAL A 214 12.73 3.47 -26.72
C VAL A 214 12.69 1.96 -27.00
N SER A 215 12.49 1.53 -28.26
CA SER A 215 12.55 0.11 -28.62
C SER A 215 13.95 -0.48 -28.44
N GLN A 216 14.98 0.28 -28.79
CA GLN A 216 16.38 -0.08 -28.59
C GLN A 216 16.73 -0.10 -27.10
N LEU A 217 16.23 0.88 -26.34
CA LEU A 217 16.36 0.90 -24.89
C LEU A 217 15.75 -0.35 -24.24
N ASP A 218 14.51 -0.71 -24.59
CA ASP A 218 13.87 -1.95 -24.10
C ASP A 218 14.72 -3.19 -24.40
N SER A 219 15.24 -3.29 -25.62
CA SER A 219 16.09 -4.41 -26.02
C SER A 219 17.36 -4.51 -25.18
N ILE A 220 18.02 -3.37 -24.92
CA ILE A 220 19.22 -3.30 -24.08
C ILE A 220 18.90 -3.72 -22.63
N PHE A 221 17.80 -3.23 -22.05
CA PHE A 221 17.41 -3.61 -20.70
C PHE A 221 17.07 -5.10 -20.61
N ARG A 222 16.35 -5.67 -21.59
CA ARG A 222 16.06 -7.14 -21.62
C ARG A 222 17.31 -7.99 -21.63
N GLU A 223 18.35 -7.54 -22.34
CA GLU A 223 19.60 -8.27 -22.49
C GLU A 223 20.52 -8.09 -21.27
N LYS A 224 20.56 -6.88 -20.69
CA LYS A 224 21.66 -6.47 -19.80
C LYS A 224 21.25 -5.99 -18.41
N ALA A 225 19.97 -5.76 -18.14
CA ALA A 225 19.55 -5.29 -16.82
C ALA A 225 19.80 -6.38 -15.76
N PRO A 226 20.38 -6.02 -14.59
CA PRO A 226 20.59 -6.99 -13.53
C PRO A 226 19.25 -7.41 -12.91
N ALA A 227 19.19 -8.64 -12.39
CA ALA A 227 17.98 -9.19 -11.77
C ALA A 227 17.51 -8.39 -10.53
N SER A 228 18.40 -7.62 -9.89
CA SER A 228 18.06 -6.75 -8.76
C SER A 228 17.27 -5.49 -9.17
N LEU A 229 17.33 -5.12 -10.45
CA LEU A 229 16.66 -3.93 -10.97
C LEU A 229 15.18 -4.25 -11.25
N HIS A 230 14.28 -3.51 -10.61
CA HIS A 230 12.86 -3.61 -10.92
C HIS A 230 12.54 -2.66 -12.08
N TRP A 231 12.28 -3.17 -13.28
CA TRP A 231 12.08 -2.28 -14.42
C TRP A 231 11.04 -2.80 -15.40
N LYS A 232 10.47 -1.87 -16.16
CA LYS A 232 9.53 -2.17 -17.24
C LYS A 232 9.51 -1.08 -18.29
N VAL A 233 9.55 -1.46 -19.56
CA VAL A 233 9.14 -0.60 -20.68
C VAL A 233 7.72 -0.98 -21.08
N THR A 234 6.81 0.00 -21.09
CA THR A 234 5.41 -0.19 -21.51
C THR A 234 5.09 0.67 -22.72
N PRO A 235 4.88 0.07 -23.91
CA PRO A 235 4.42 0.82 -25.05
C PRO A 235 2.90 1.08 -24.95
N TYR A 236 2.46 2.25 -25.43
CA TYR A 236 1.04 2.60 -25.49
C TYR A 236 0.60 2.96 -26.92
N ALA A 237 -0.49 2.34 -27.36
CA ALA A 237 -1.17 2.65 -28.62
C ALA A 237 -2.01 3.93 -28.52
N GLY A 238 -2.12 4.68 -29.62
CA GLY A 238 -3.05 5.81 -29.75
C GLY A 238 -2.67 7.07 -28.97
N GLU A 239 -1.47 7.11 -28.38
CA GLU A 239 -0.99 8.25 -27.60
C GLU A 239 -0.11 9.22 -28.41
N THR A 240 -0.11 10.48 -28.01
CA THR A 240 0.78 11.54 -28.53
C THR A 240 1.99 11.71 -27.62
N HIS A 241 3.06 12.35 -28.12
CA HIS A 241 4.29 12.52 -27.32
C HIS A 241 4.02 13.19 -25.96
N ASN A 242 3.13 14.18 -25.94
CA ASN A 242 2.79 14.92 -24.73
C ASN A 242 1.81 14.16 -23.83
N SER A 243 0.86 13.38 -24.39
CA SER A 243 -0.12 12.65 -23.56
C SER A 243 0.50 11.47 -22.80
N MET A 244 1.66 10.97 -23.24
CA MET A 244 2.38 9.87 -22.59
C MET A 244 2.69 10.12 -21.11
N ILE A 245 2.89 11.37 -20.68
CA ILE A 245 3.18 11.67 -19.27
C ILE A 245 2.03 11.22 -18.36
N PHE A 246 0.78 11.29 -18.81
CA PHE A 246 -0.38 10.85 -18.03
C PHE A 246 -0.32 9.35 -17.73
N LYS A 247 -0.04 8.53 -18.75
CA LYS A 247 0.13 7.08 -18.61
C LYS A 247 1.33 6.73 -17.73
N THR A 248 2.44 7.42 -17.98
CA THR A 248 3.70 7.21 -17.26
C THR A 248 3.54 7.46 -15.77
N VAL A 249 2.92 8.58 -15.40
CA VAL A 249 2.72 8.91 -13.99
C VAL A 249 1.72 7.94 -13.36
N PHE A 250 0.54 7.75 -13.94
CA PHE A 250 -0.49 6.91 -13.33
C PHE A 250 -0.02 5.46 -13.11
N ASP A 251 0.48 4.80 -14.15
CA ASP A 251 0.90 3.41 -14.06
C ASP A 251 2.29 3.27 -13.42
N GLY A 252 3.16 4.26 -13.58
CA GLY A 252 4.48 4.28 -12.96
C GLY A 252 4.45 4.46 -11.46
N LEU A 253 3.54 5.30 -10.93
CA LEU A 253 3.30 5.38 -9.49
C LEU A 253 2.83 4.01 -8.97
N LYS A 254 1.83 3.38 -9.59
CA LYS A 254 1.37 2.04 -9.19
C LYS A 254 2.46 0.97 -9.29
N PHE A 255 3.32 1.04 -10.30
CA PHE A 255 4.45 0.13 -10.47
C PHE A 255 5.49 0.30 -9.36
N THR A 256 5.81 1.54 -9.00
CA THR A 256 6.80 1.87 -7.98
C THR A 256 6.44 1.33 -6.60
N TRP A 257 5.17 1.40 -6.22
CA TRP A 257 4.66 0.89 -4.94
C TRP A 257 3.73 -0.32 -5.15
N ALA A 258 3.99 -1.16 -6.16
CA ALA A 258 3.16 -2.34 -6.40
C ALA A 258 3.15 -3.25 -5.16
N GLY A 259 1.96 -3.58 -4.68
CA GLY A 259 1.76 -4.33 -3.42
C GLY A 259 1.64 -3.45 -2.17
N TYR A 260 1.73 -2.13 -2.29
CA TYR A 260 1.48 -1.21 -1.18
C TYR A 260 0.06 -1.36 -0.63
N THR A 261 -0.02 -1.45 0.69
CA THR A 261 -1.28 -1.47 1.40
C THR A 261 -1.09 -0.87 2.79
N THR A 262 -2.11 -0.16 3.26
CA THR A 262 -2.23 0.27 4.65
C THR A 262 -3.15 -0.64 5.46
N ASP A 263 -3.80 -1.59 4.79
CA ASP A 263 -4.82 -2.43 5.39
C ASP A 263 -4.19 -3.75 5.82
N GLN A 264 -4.18 -4.01 7.13
CA GLN A 264 -3.90 -5.36 7.60
C GLN A 264 -5.08 -6.28 7.27
N PRO A 265 -4.82 -7.48 6.70
CA PRO A 265 -5.87 -8.41 6.38
C PRO A 265 -6.53 -8.86 7.67
N ARG A 266 -7.87 -8.84 7.68
CA ARG A 266 -8.62 -9.49 8.75
C ARG A 266 -8.47 -10.99 8.58
N TYR A 267 -8.17 -11.69 9.65
CA TYR A 267 -8.10 -13.16 9.64
C TYR A 267 -8.82 -13.76 10.84
N HIS A 268 -9.47 -14.90 10.61
CA HIS A 268 -10.27 -15.61 11.59
C HIS A 268 -10.15 -17.12 11.37
N PRO A 269 -10.03 -17.94 12.43
CA PRO A 269 -9.92 -17.58 13.84
C PRO A 269 -8.58 -16.90 14.18
N MET A 270 -8.59 -15.99 15.16
CA MET A 270 -7.37 -15.29 15.61
C MET A 270 -6.53 -16.12 16.60
N THR A 271 -7.16 -17.06 17.28
CA THR A 271 -6.53 -17.96 18.25
C THR A 271 -7.38 -19.22 18.40
N GLY A 272 -7.00 -20.15 19.26
CA GLY A 272 -7.85 -21.29 19.55
C GLY A 272 -7.10 -22.51 20.01
N ILE A 273 -7.87 -23.58 20.20
CA ILE A 273 -7.37 -24.93 20.38
C ILE A 273 -7.63 -25.68 19.08
N VAL A 274 -6.63 -26.42 18.61
CA VAL A 274 -6.73 -27.32 17.46
C VAL A 274 -6.26 -28.72 17.85
N LEU A 275 -6.83 -29.72 17.21
CA LEU A 275 -6.52 -31.12 17.41
C LEU A 275 -5.33 -31.52 16.53
N LYS A 276 -4.51 -32.44 17.07
CA LYS A 276 -3.40 -33.00 16.32
C LYS A 276 -3.90 -33.67 15.03
N ASP A 277 -3.23 -33.39 13.92
CA ASP A 277 -3.47 -34.01 12.60
C ASP A 277 -4.89 -33.83 12.04
N LYS A 278 -5.65 -32.84 12.53
CA LYS A 278 -6.96 -32.47 11.97
C LYS A 278 -6.93 -31.08 11.35
N SER A 279 -7.31 -31.01 10.07
CA SER A 279 -7.45 -29.76 9.33
C SER A 279 -8.49 -28.83 9.96
N PHE A 280 -8.24 -27.53 9.89
CA PHE A 280 -9.17 -26.47 10.28
C PHE A 280 -9.02 -25.25 9.35
N PRO A 281 -10.09 -24.48 9.14
CA PRO A 281 -10.03 -23.34 8.23
C PRO A 281 -9.47 -22.09 8.93
N LEU A 282 -8.59 -21.38 8.22
CA LEU A 282 -8.18 -20.02 8.47
C LEU A 282 -8.72 -19.15 7.33
N TYR A 283 -9.68 -18.30 7.64
CA TYR A 283 -10.24 -17.32 6.71
C TYR A 283 -9.42 -16.05 6.78
N ILE A 284 -8.99 -15.55 5.62
CA ILE A 284 -8.22 -14.32 5.49
C ILE A 284 -8.91 -13.49 4.40
N TRP A 285 -9.22 -12.24 4.70
CA TRP A 285 -9.78 -11.30 3.73
C TRP A 285 -8.73 -10.24 3.42
N PRO A 286 -7.82 -10.52 2.47
CA PRO A 286 -6.90 -9.51 1.99
C PRO A 286 -7.64 -8.47 1.15
N ASP A 287 -7.11 -7.26 1.12
CA ASP A 287 -7.46 -6.30 0.09
C ASP A 287 -7.06 -6.88 -1.30
N GLU A 288 -7.97 -6.82 -2.28
CA GLU A 288 -7.81 -7.46 -3.60
C GLU A 288 -6.57 -6.98 -4.37
N ARG A 289 -6.05 -5.80 -4.03
CA ARG A 289 -4.87 -5.20 -4.67
C ARG A 289 -3.55 -5.69 -4.09
N SER A 290 -3.60 -6.25 -2.88
CA SER A 290 -2.42 -6.54 -2.09
C SER A 290 -1.89 -7.94 -2.36
N ASP A 291 -0.57 -8.08 -2.45
CA ASP A 291 0.08 -9.34 -2.76
C ASP A 291 0.39 -10.14 -1.48
N TRP A 292 -0.64 -10.77 -0.91
CA TRP A 292 -0.52 -11.51 0.35
C TRP A 292 -0.13 -12.97 0.11
N HIS A 293 0.94 -13.40 0.76
CA HIS A 293 1.47 -14.76 0.72
C HIS A 293 1.53 -15.37 2.11
N TYR A 294 1.56 -16.70 2.18
CA TYR A 294 1.63 -17.40 3.46
C TYR A 294 2.58 -18.60 3.46
N THR A 295 2.98 -18.99 4.67
CA THR A 295 3.68 -20.23 5.02
C THR A 295 3.05 -20.81 6.29
N THR A 296 3.16 -22.12 6.47
CA THR A 296 2.53 -22.85 7.59
C THR A 296 3.56 -23.52 8.51
N ASP A 297 4.83 -23.22 8.32
CA ASP A 297 5.97 -23.72 9.10
C ASP A 297 6.65 -22.61 9.93
N GLY A 298 6.10 -21.39 9.88
CA GLY A 298 6.62 -20.20 10.57
C GLY A 298 7.70 -19.43 9.80
N THR A 299 8.17 -19.91 8.64
CA THR A 299 9.13 -19.17 7.80
C THR A 299 8.52 -17.88 7.24
N VAL A 300 9.32 -16.91 6.78
CA VAL A 300 8.77 -15.68 6.18
C VAL A 300 8.42 -15.95 4.71
N PRO A 301 7.17 -15.69 4.27
CA PRO A 301 6.78 -15.87 2.88
C PRO A 301 7.58 -14.98 1.92
N THR A 302 7.75 -15.47 0.70
CA THR A 302 8.33 -14.73 -0.43
C THR A 302 7.30 -14.64 -1.57
N ALA A 303 7.61 -13.89 -2.64
CA ALA A 303 6.76 -13.87 -3.84
C ALA A 303 6.57 -15.25 -4.49
N ALA A 304 7.44 -16.23 -4.20
CA ALA A 304 7.31 -17.61 -4.66
C ALA A 304 6.44 -18.49 -3.74
N SER A 305 6.12 -18.03 -2.53
CA SER A 305 5.22 -18.73 -1.61
C SER A 305 3.79 -18.72 -2.15
N PRO A 306 2.91 -19.63 -1.70
CA PRO A 306 1.51 -19.60 -2.11
C PRO A 306 0.80 -18.28 -1.75
N ARG A 307 -0.01 -17.77 -2.68
CA ARG A 307 -0.86 -16.59 -2.46
C ARG A 307 -2.09 -16.92 -1.62
N ILE A 308 -2.56 -15.94 -0.86
CA ILE A 308 -3.82 -16.02 -0.11
C ILE A 308 -4.99 -15.70 -1.04
N ASN A 309 -5.93 -16.64 -1.12
CA ASN A 309 -7.15 -16.50 -1.93
C ASN A 309 -8.43 -16.66 -1.08
N GLY A 310 -8.41 -16.19 0.17
CA GLY A 310 -9.54 -16.32 1.09
C GLY A 310 -9.31 -17.36 2.19
N LYS A 311 -9.89 -18.55 2.02
CA LYS A 311 -9.84 -19.65 3.00
C LYS A 311 -8.61 -20.53 2.80
N LEU A 312 -7.89 -20.80 3.89
CA LEU A 312 -6.79 -21.76 3.96
C LEU A 312 -7.16 -22.92 4.88
N ASP A 313 -7.03 -24.15 4.42
CA ASP A 313 -7.19 -25.33 5.28
C ASP A 313 -5.82 -25.73 5.84
N LEU A 314 -5.61 -25.44 7.13
CA LEU A 314 -4.33 -25.63 7.78
C LEU A 314 -4.26 -26.99 8.46
N THR A 315 -3.15 -27.71 8.21
CA THR A 315 -2.73 -28.87 9.01
C THR A 315 -1.40 -28.51 9.67
N ILE A 316 -1.21 -28.98 10.90
CA ILE A 316 -0.04 -28.76 11.77
C ILE A 316 1.31 -28.75 11.00
N PRO A 317 2.25 -27.85 11.34
CA PRO A 317 2.41 -27.27 12.66
C PRO A 317 2.12 -25.78 12.84
N VAL A 318 1.02 -25.53 13.57
CA VAL A 318 0.82 -24.62 14.72
C VAL A 318 1.14 -23.12 14.56
N GLN A 319 1.88 -22.71 13.54
CA GLN A 319 2.24 -21.34 13.26
C GLN A 319 2.01 -21.06 11.79
N PHE A 320 1.44 -19.91 11.50
CA PHE A 320 1.40 -19.39 10.15
C PHE A 320 2.08 -18.03 10.15
N THR A 321 2.75 -17.75 9.05
CA THR A 321 3.23 -16.42 8.73
C THR A 321 2.54 -15.97 7.46
N ILE A 322 1.98 -14.78 7.49
CA ILE A 322 1.37 -14.11 6.35
C ILE A 322 2.17 -12.84 6.11
N LYS A 323 2.53 -12.57 4.87
CA LYS A 323 3.29 -11.38 4.50
C LYS A 323 2.69 -10.74 3.25
N SER A 324 2.52 -9.41 3.26
CA SER A 324 2.31 -8.66 2.02
C SER A 324 3.65 -8.44 1.36
N ILE A 325 3.70 -8.64 0.06
CA ILE A 325 4.88 -8.37 -0.75
C ILE A 325 4.64 -7.04 -1.47
N CYS A 326 5.43 -6.04 -1.09
CA CYS A 326 5.50 -4.77 -1.80
C CYS A 326 6.88 -4.65 -2.45
N VAL A 327 6.94 -4.05 -3.65
CA VAL A 327 8.22 -3.70 -4.31
C VAL A 327 9.09 -2.84 -3.39
N ARG A 328 8.44 -1.99 -2.59
CA ARG A 328 9.03 -1.24 -1.48
C ARG A 328 8.93 -2.06 -0.21
N ASP A 329 10.00 -2.78 0.11
CA ASP A 329 10.05 -3.72 1.25
C ASP A 329 9.64 -3.08 2.58
N GLU A 330 9.86 -1.78 2.78
CA GLU A 330 9.45 -1.04 3.97
C GLU A 330 7.92 -0.94 4.15
N TYR A 331 7.16 -1.16 3.09
CA TYR A 331 5.69 -1.22 3.11
C TYR A 331 5.16 -2.65 3.10
N SER A 332 6.04 -3.65 3.08
CA SER A 332 5.66 -5.04 3.33
C SER A 332 5.37 -5.23 4.81
N ASP A 333 4.26 -5.88 5.14
CA ASP A 333 3.86 -6.16 6.52
C ASP A 333 3.82 -7.67 6.74
N THR A 334 4.09 -8.11 7.97
CA THR A 334 4.14 -9.52 8.34
C THR A 334 3.32 -9.78 9.59
N ILE A 335 2.30 -10.62 9.43
CA ILE A 335 1.45 -11.11 10.49
C ILE A 335 1.86 -12.53 10.83
N ARG A 336 1.95 -12.82 12.13
CA ARG A 336 2.18 -14.17 12.64
C ARG A 336 1.06 -14.55 13.57
N GLY A 337 0.60 -15.79 13.43
CA GLY A 337 -0.39 -16.36 14.32
C GLY A 337 -0.01 -17.79 14.70
N SER A 338 -0.56 -18.23 15.82
CA SER A 338 -0.36 -19.59 16.30
C SER A 338 -1.60 -20.11 17.02
N PHE A 339 -1.83 -21.41 16.92
CA PHE A 339 -2.92 -22.10 17.62
C PHE A 339 -2.35 -22.98 18.74
N LYS A 340 -3.15 -23.33 19.74
CA LYS A 340 -2.71 -24.27 20.78
C LYS A 340 -3.12 -25.69 20.37
N VAL A 341 -2.18 -26.62 20.34
CA VAL A 341 -2.54 -28.04 20.19
C VAL A 341 -3.13 -28.53 21.52
N GLY A 342 -4.32 -29.10 21.47
CA GLY A 342 -5.02 -29.59 22.67
C GLY A 342 -5.98 -30.73 22.37
N THR A 343 -6.89 -30.97 23.30
CA THR A 343 -7.93 -32.01 23.19
C THR A 343 -9.32 -31.38 23.05
N THR A 344 -10.28 -32.17 22.59
CA THR A 344 -11.69 -31.75 22.53
C THR A 344 -12.20 -31.43 23.94
N LEU A 345 -12.80 -30.25 24.12
CA LEU A 345 -13.36 -29.87 25.42
C LEU A 345 -14.58 -30.76 25.70
N LYS A 346 -14.65 -31.27 26.92
CA LYS A 346 -15.78 -32.10 27.37
C LYS A 346 -16.97 -31.23 27.72
N SER A 347 -18.16 -31.68 27.34
CA SER A 347 -19.41 -31.02 27.66
C SER A 347 -19.88 -31.32 29.08
N GLU A 348 -20.75 -30.47 29.61
CA GLU A 348 -21.43 -30.67 30.88
C GLU A 348 -22.90 -31.12 30.69
N PRO A 349 -23.52 -31.71 31.73
CA PRO A 349 -24.96 -31.96 31.73
C PRO A 349 -25.75 -30.66 31.55
N LEU A 350 -26.80 -30.72 30.73
CA LEU A 350 -27.67 -29.57 30.47
C LEU A 350 -28.44 -29.18 31.76
N PRO A 351 -28.34 -27.93 32.23
CA PRO A 351 -29.16 -27.43 33.34
C PRO A 351 -30.66 -27.53 33.05
N LYS A 352 -31.48 -27.83 34.09
CA LYS A 352 -32.92 -28.07 33.95
C LYS A 352 -33.75 -26.84 33.57
N GLN A 353 -33.26 -25.62 33.79
CA GLN A 353 -34.00 -24.37 33.58
C GLN A 353 -33.16 -23.36 32.79
N LEU A 354 -33.06 -23.57 31.47
CA LEU A 354 -32.42 -22.64 30.55
C LEU A 354 -33.48 -21.97 29.67
N LYS A 355 -33.40 -20.64 29.53
CA LYS A 355 -34.19 -19.91 28.54
C LYS A 355 -33.27 -19.29 27.47
N PRO A 356 -33.70 -19.24 26.19
CA PRO A 356 -33.03 -18.46 25.17
C PRO A 356 -33.07 -16.96 25.51
N GLY A 357 -31.97 -16.24 25.28
CA GLY A 357 -31.87 -14.79 25.50
C GLY A 357 -31.59 -14.39 26.95
N GLY A 358 -31.11 -13.16 27.17
CA GLY A 358 -30.72 -12.65 28.49
C GLY A 358 -29.53 -11.68 28.43
N LEU A 359 -29.68 -10.54 27.77
CA LEU A 359 -28.63 -9.52 27.65
C LEU A 359 -28.37 -8.69 28.94
N ASP A 360 -28.90 -9.14 30.09
CA ASP A 360 -28.92 -8.38 31.35
C ASP A 360 -28.06 -9.00 32.45
N THR A 361 -26.82 -9.37 32.14
CA THR A 361 -25.82 -9.58 33.19
C THR A 361 -24.94 -8.34 33.27
N LEU A 362 -24.70 -7.89 34.50
CA LEU A 362 -24.02 -6.66 34.94
C LEU A 362 -23.07 -5.98 33.90
N PRO A 363 -23.01 -4.64 33.84
CA PRO A 363 -22.12 -3.91 32.94
C PRO A 363 -20.70 -4.52 32.86
N GLY A 364 -20.29 -4.90 31.64
CA GLY A 364 -18.97 -5.46 31.36
C GLY A 364 -18.84 -6.98 31.58
N LEU A 365 -19.94 -7.71 31.82
CA LEU A 365 -19.91 -9.15 32.02
C LEU A 365 -21.15 -9.86 31.46
N LEU A 366 -20.94 -10.75 30.49
CA LEU A 366 -21.93 -11.71 29.99
C LEU A 366 -21.71 -13.07 30.67
N LYS A 367 -22.76 -13.66 31.28
CA LYS A 367 -22.74 -15.02 31.84
C LYS A 367 -23.92 -15.84 31.33
N GLY A 368 -23.66 -16.99 30.74
CA GLY A 368 -24.67 -17.92 30.27
C GLY A 368 -24.04 -19.27 29.91
N GLY A 369 -24.52 -19.88 28.84
CA GLY A 369 -23.91 -21.05 28.23
C GLY A 369 -24.43 -21.30 26.82
N ILE A 370 -23.79 -22.23 26.12
CA ILE A 370 -24.13 -22.59 24.75
C ILE A 370 -24.43 -24.08 24.68
N ARG A 371 -25.39 -24.44 23.83
CA ARG A 371 -25.67 -25.83 23.49
C ARG A 371 -24.99 -26.15 22.16
N ILE A 372 -24.22 -27.23 22.16
CA ILE A 372 -23.53 -27.78 21.01
C ILE A 372 -24.29 -29.03 20.58
N ASP A 373 -24.79 -29.03 19.34
CA ASP A 373 -25.64 -30.10 18.84
C ASP A 373 -24.86 -31.23 18.14
N THR A 374 -23.64 -30.95 17.68
CA THR A 374 -22.75 -31.90 16.97
C THR A 374 -21.29 -31.72 17.41
N ASP A 375 -20.53 -32.81 17.47
CA ASP A 375 -19.09 -32.78 17.73
C ASP A 375 -18.33 -32.11 16.58
N GLY A 376 -17.31 -31.31 16.89
CA GLY A 376 -16.41 -30.74 15.88
C GLY A 376 -15.81 -29.41 16.26
N TYR A 377 -15.22 -28.73 15.27
CA TYR A 377 -14.69 -27.38 15.45
C TYR A 377 -15.80 -26.34 15.37
N TYR A 378 -15.85 -25.49 16.39
CA TYR A 378 -16.65 -24.27 16.40
C TYR A 378 -15.71 -23.07 16.35
N ILE A 379 -16.00 -22.13 15.45
CA ILE A 379 -15.28 -20.86 15.36
C ILE A 379 -16.20 -19.78 15.88
N PHE A 380 -15.85 -19.16 17.00
CA PHE A 380 -16.61 -18.09 17.60
C PHE A 380 -16.11 -16.73 17.11
N PHE A 381 -17.04 -15.81 16.90
CA PHE A 381 -16.82 -14.41 16.57
C PHE A 381 -17.53 -13.56 17.63
N ILE A 382 -16.86 -12.51 18.08
CA ILE A 382 -17.38 -11.60 19.09
C ILE A 382 -17.27 -10.20 18.53
N ASP A 383 -18.42 -9.64 18.18
CA ASP A 383 -18.57 -8.29 17.64
C ASP A 383 -18.49 -7.27 18.79
N THR A 384 -17.37 -6.57 18.86
CA THR A 384 -17.07 -5.55 19.87
C THR A 384 -15.93 -4.65 19.37
N GLU A 385 -15.90 -3.40 19.85
CA GLU A 385 -14.80 -2.46 19.57
C GLU A 385 -13.57 -2.71 20.46
N ASP A 386 -13.73 -3.42 21.57
CA ASP A 386 -12.69 -3.64 22.58
C ASP A 386 -12.18 -5.09 22.60
N SER A 387 -11.09 -5.34 23.35
CA SER A 387 -10.68 -6.71 23.66
C SER A 387 -11.67 -7.37 24.62
N VAL A 388 -11.91 -8.66 24.40
CA VAL A 388 -12.82 -9.49 25.21
C VAL A 388 -12.07 -10.62 25.85
N LYS A 389 -12.46 -10.97 27.07
CA LYS A 389 -11.98 -12.17 27.74
C LYS A 389 -13.11 -13.19 27.80
N VAL A 390 -12.95 -14.29 27.06
CA VAL A 390 -13.93 -15.36 26.96
C VAL A 390 -13.45 -16.53 27.78
N SER A 391 -14.32 -17.09 28.61
CA SER A 391 -14.11 -18.34 29.32
C SER A 391 -15.20 -19.32 28.90
N LEU A 392 -14.79 -20.51 28.46
CA LEU A 392 -15.67 -21.57 28.01
C LEU A 392 -15.40 -22.85 28.82
N GLY A 393 -16.46 -23.44 29.38
CA GLY A 393 -16.38 -24.63 30.23
C GLY A 393 -16.47 -24.34 31.73
N ASN A 394 -16.28 -25.37 32.56
CA ASN A 394 -16.23 -25.27 34.02
C ASN A 394 -14.78 -25.15 34.52
N ALA A 395 -14.56 -24.95 35.82
CA ALA A 395 -13.20 -24.77 36.36
C ALA A 395 -12.18 -25.86 35.98
N MET A 396 -12.61 -27.12 35.75
CA MET A 396 -11.71 -28.22 35.33
C MET A 396 -11.42 -28.27 33.83
N SER A 397 -12.25 -27.64 32.99
CA SER A 397 -12.12 -27.59 31.53
C SER A 397 -11.98 -26.18 30.98
N ASN A 398 -11.88 -25.17 31.86
CA ASN A 398 -12.03 -23.77 31.49
C ASN A 398 -10.89 -23.32 30.58
N VAL A 399 -11.23 -22.88 29.37
CA VAL A 399 -10.26 -22.27 28.45
C VAL A 399 -10.57 -20.80 28.33
N THR A 400 -9.52 -19.98 28.39
CA THR A 400 -9.65 -18.52 28.27
C THR A 400 -9.03 -18.00 26.97
N PHE A 401 -9.77 -17.14 26.28
CA PHE A 401 -9.34 -16.44 25.06
C PHE A 401 -9.45 -14.93 25.25
N ASP A 402 -8.52 -14.17 24.69
CA ASP A 402 -8.41 -12.71 24.79
C ASP A 402 -8.53 -12.00 23.42
N LYS A 403 -9.15 -12.68 22.45
CA LYS A 403 -9.34 -12.24 21.07
C LYS A 403 -10.80 -12.27 20.66
N GLN A 404 -11.14 -11.47 19.66
CA GLN A 404 -12.50 -11.36 19.10
C GLN A 404 -12.93 -12.57 18.28
N SER A 405 -12.02 -13.48 17.94
CA SER A 405 -12.41 -14.77 17.36
C SER A 405 -11.48 -15.89 17.80
N PHE A 406 -12.05 -17.08 18.00
CA PHE A 406 -11.29 -18.25 18.41
C PHE A 406 -11.94 -19.55 17.92
N ILE A 407 -11.11 -20.55 17.61
CA ILE A 407 -11.54 -21.90 17.26
C ILE A 407 -11.40 -22.85 18.44
N VAL A 408 -12.35 -23.75 18.61
CA VAL A 408 -12.32 -24.74 19.67
C VAL A 408 -12.99 -26.06 19.25
N PRO A 409 -12.38 -27.22 19.51
CA PRO A 409 -13.01 -28.53 19.31
C PRO A 409 -13.95 -28.83 20.49
N LEU A 410 -15.24 -29.01 20.20
CA LEU A 410 -16.29 -29.29 21.19
C LEU A 410 -16.94 -30.64 20.93
N GLN A 411 -17.42 -31.27 22.01
CA GLN A 411 -18.35 -32.40 21.97
C GLN A 411 -19.78 -31.87 22.05
N LYS A 412 -20.74 -32.66 21.59
CA LYS A 412 -22.16 -32.38 21.80
C LYS A 412 -22.46 -32.26 23.30
N GLY A 413 -23.12 -31.16 23.67
CA GLY A 413 -23.60 -30.94 25.02
C GLY A 413 -23.62 -29.47 25.42
N TYR A 414 -23.60 -29.19 26.73
CA TYR A 414 -23.70 -27.83 27.26
C TYR A 414 -22.34 -27.30 27.73
N TYR A 415 -22.05 -26.04 27.45
CA TYR A 415 -20.84 -25.35 27.91
C TYR A 415 -21.20 -24.03 28.58
N PRO A 416 -20.82 -23.84 29.87
CA PRO A 416 -20.87 -22.53 30.49
C PRO A 416 -20.01 -21.54 29.70
N LEU A 417 -20.54 -20.34 29.50
CA LEU A 417 -19.89 -19.26 28.75
C LEU A 417 -19.86 -18.00 29.63
N LYS A 418 -18.68 -17.40 29.73
CA LYS A 418 -18.48 -16.11 30.39
C LYS A 418 -17.68 -15.20 29.46
N ILE A 419 -18.15 -13.98 29.22
CA ILE A 419 -17.44 -12.98 28.43
C ILE A 419 -17.32 -11.71 29.26
N SER A 420 -16.10 -11.28 29.53
CA SER A 420 -15.83 -9.96 30.09
C SER A 420 -15.51 -8.98 28.96
N TYR A 421 -16.15 -7.82 28.97
CA TYR A 421 -16.07 -6.81 27.91
C TYR A 421 -16.09 -5.40 28.52
N LYS A 422 -15.78 -4.40 27.70
CA LYS A 422 -15.92 -2.98 28.02
C LYS A 422 -16.94 -2.36 27.05
N GLY A 423 -17.59 -1.30 27.48
CA GLY A 423 -18.58 -0.60 26.65
C GLY A 423 -19.87 -1.41 26.40
N ALA A 424 -20.31 -1.44 25.14
CA ALA A 424 -21.54 -2.09 24.73
C ALA A 424 -21.46 -3.63 24.84
N ALA A 425 -22.61 -4.27 25.09
CA ALA A 425 -22.69 -5.73 25.13
C ALA A 425 -22.32 -6.32 23.76
N PRO A 426 -21.39 -7.29 23.70
CA PRO A 426 -20.95 -7.88 22.45
C PRO A 426 -22.02 -8.79 21.86
N ARG A 427 -22.04 -8.91 20.52
CA ARG A 427 -22.78 -9.98 19.84
C ARG A 427 -21.86 -11.17 19.62
N ILE A 428 -22.41 -12.37 19.75
CA ILE A 428 -21.65 -13.62 19.60
C ILE A 428 -22.22 -14.35 18.41
N GLU A 429 -21.35 -14.70 17.48
CA GLU A 429 -21.66 -15.48 16.30
C GLU A 429 -20.71 -16.67 16.21
N TRP A 430 -21.07 -17.66 15.40
CA TRP A 430 -20.23 -18.84 15.21
C TRP A 430 -20.33 -19.44 13.80
N ILE A 431 -19.28 -20.13 13.40
CA ILE A 431 -19.32 -21.11 12.31
C ILE A 431 -19.33 -22.49 12.97
N THR A 432 -20.22 -23.36 12.50
CA THR A 432 -20.45 -24.69 13.07
C THR A 432 -19.92 -25.79 12.14
N PRO A 433 -19.64 -27.00 12.65
CA PRO A 433 -19.22 -28.13 11.82
C PRO A 433 -20.25 -28.51 10.73
N ALA A 434 -21.53 -28.23 10.97
CA ALA A 434 -22.61 -28.59 10.04
C ALA A 434 -22.71 -27.63 8.84
N SER A 435 -22.23 -26.39 9.01
CA SER A 435 -22.31 -25.35 7.99
C SER A 435 -21.01 -24.52 7.96
N PRO A 436 -19.87 -25.13 7.59
CA PRO A 436 -18.57 -24.47 7.65
C PRO A 436 -18.46 -23.26 6.71
N ASP A 437 -19.27 -23.21 5.65
CA ASP A 437 -19.21 -22.18 4.61
C ASP A 437 -20.42 -21.22 4.61
N SER A 438 -21.36 -21.32 5.58
CA SER A 438 -22.56 -20.49 5.63
C SER A 438 -22.36 -19.07 6.18
N GLY A 439 -21.11 -18.68 6.45
CA GLY A 439 -20.78 -17.49 7.25
C GLY A 439 -21.15 -17.63 8.74
N PRO A 440 -20.78 -16.66 9.58
CA PRO A 440 -21.13 -16.66 11.00
C PRO A 440 -22.64 -16.56 11.20
N LEU A 441 -23.17 -17.40 12.11
CA LEU A 441 -24.57 -17.38 12.53
C LEU A 441 -24.67 -16.90 13.98
N PRO A 442 -25.75 -16.21 14.39
CA PRO A 442 -25.96 -15.86 15.79
C PRO A 442 -25.84 -17.08 16.71
N ALA A 443 -25.03 -16.98 17.75
CA ALA A 443 -24.89 -18.06 18.73
C ALA A 443 -26.11 -18.06 19.66
N ALA A 444 -26.78 -19.22 19.77
CA ALA A 444 -27.92 -19.39 20.65
C ALA A 444 -27.44 -19.50 22.12
N VAL A 445 -27.21 -18.36 22.77
CA VAL A 445 -26.82 -18.30 24.18
C VAL A 445 -28.04 -18.57 25.07
N LEU A 446 -27.85 -19.50 26.00
CA LEU A 446 -28.82 -19.95 26.99
C LEU A 446 -28.45 -19.41 28.37
N TYR A 447 -29.45 -19.00 29.14
CA TYR A 447 -29.23 -18.41 30.46
C TYR A 447 -29.91 -19.24 31.55
N PRO A 448 -29.20 -19.56 32.65
CA PRO A 448 -29.82 -20.20 33.79
C PRO A 448 -30.79 -19.23 34.46
N HIS A 449 -32.03 -19.66 34.62
CA HIS A 449 -32.99 -18.95 35.46
C HIS A 449 -32.55 -19.13 36.93
N HIS A 450 -32.30 -18.02 37.62
CA HIS A 450 -32.16 -18.02 39.07
C HIS A 450 -33.52 -17.95 39.75
#